data_AF-A0A7M7IUD1-F1
#
_entry.id   AF-A0A7M7IUD1-F1
#
_cell.length_a   1.000
_cell.length_b   1.000
_cell.length_c   1.000
_cell.angle_alpha   90.00
_cell.angle_beta   90.00
_cell.angle_gamma   90.00
#
_symmetry.space_group_name_H-M   'P 1'
#
loop_
_entity.id
_entity.type
_entity.pdbx_description
1 polymer ?
#
loop_
_entity_poly.entity_id
_entity_poly.type
_entity_poly.pdbx_seq_one_letter_code
_entity_poly.pdbx_strand_id
1 'polypeptide(L)'
;MDPRTILKTPAHAASTDQVAGGEYLHLGVEQGLVQILLETPADEIPDIFEVDLSTDEASLDKSSKVLMWPIQISIANMPRSSPQIVRVFKDSRKPTNASEFLKPSVDELLRVIETGIVFNFKQKFVDLRCFVADGPA
;
A
#
# COMPACT_ATOMS: atom_id res chain seq x y z
N MET A 1 16.69 12.34 -29.66
CA MET A 1 15.28 11.94 -29.48
C MET A 1 15.21 10.44 -29.69
N ASP A 2 15.17 9.65 -28.61
CA ASP A 2 14.15 8.60 -28.52
C ASP A 2 13.75 8.41 -27.05
N PRO A 3 12.68 9.07 -26.58
CA PRO A 3 12.16 8.95 -25.22
C PRO A 3 11.22 7.74 -25.04
N ARG A 4 11.28 6.73 -25.93
CA ARG A 4 10.38 5.57 -25.90
C ARG A 4 11.05 4.34 -25.30
N THR A 5 11.52 4.44 -24.06
CA THR A 5 11.49 3.25 -23.20
C THR A 5 10.02 2.99 -22.88
N ILE A 6 9.30 2.40 -23.84
CA ILE A 6 7.98 1.83 -23.61
C ILE A 6 8.21 0.75 -22.55
N LEU A 7 7.89 1.11 -21.31
CA LEU A 7 7.71 0.17 -20.23
C LEU A 7 6.82 -0.93 -20.81
N LYS A 8 7.32 -2.16 -20.89
CA LYS A 8 6.50 -3.32 -21.23
C LYS A 8 5.49 -3.49 -20.10
N THR A 9 4.40 -2.73 -20.16
CA THR A 9 3.26 -2.90 -19.28
C THR A 9 2.78 -4.34 -19.50
N PRO A 10 2.63 -5.15 -18.43
CA PRO A 10 2.07 -6.49 -18.56
C PRO A 10 0.73 -6.38 -19.30
N ALA A 11 0.55 -7.17 -20.36
CA ALA A 11 -0.68 -7.18 -21.16
C ALA A 11 -1.90 -7.74 -20.39
N HIS A 12 -1.70 -8.19 -19.15
CA HIS A 12 -2.75 -8.43 -18.17
C HIS A 12 -2.70 -7.31 -17.14
N ALA A 13 -3.64 -6.38 -17.23
CA ALA A 13 -3.95 -5.53 -16.10
C ALA A 13 -4.36 -6.43 -14.93
N ALA A 14 -3.75 -6.21 -13.77
CA ALA A 14 -4.24 -6.82 -12.54
C ALA A 14 -5.73 -6.49 -12.39
N SER A 15 -6.53 -7.48 -12.00
CA SER A 15 -7.98 -7.28 -11.81
C SER A 15 -8.20 -6.17 -10.77
N THR A 16 -9.03 -5.20 -11.13
CA THR A 16 -9.47 -4.12 -10.23
C THR A 16 -10.89 -4.40 -9.75
N ASP A 17 -11.13 -4.12 -8.47
CA ASP A 17 -12.47 -4.16 -7.88
C ASP A 17 -13.14 -2.79 -7.99
N GLN A 18 -14.44 -2.73 -7.75
CA GLN A 18 -15.18 -1.47 -7.60
C GLN A 18 -15.39 -1.19 -6.12
N VAL A 19 -14.74 -0.15 -5.60
CA VAL A 19 -14.80 0.24 -4.17
C VAL A 19 -14.97 1.75 -4.08
N ALA A 20 -15.86 2.22 -3.20
CA ALA A 20 -16.09 3.65 -2.97
C ALA A 20 -16.33 4.48 -4.25
N GLY A 21 -16.90 3.86 -5.29
CA GLY A 21 -17.25 4.51 -6.56
C GLY A 21 -16.10 4.66 -7.57
N GLY A 22 -14.99 3.93 -7.41
CA GLY A 22 -13.85 3.94 -8.35
C GLY A 22 -13.19 2.58 -8.53
N GLU A 23 -12.20 2.52 -9.43
CA GLU A 23 -11.38 1.35 -9.65
C GLU A 23 -10.40 1.15 -8.49
N TYR A 24 -10.26 -0.08 -8.03
CA TYR A 24 -9.51 -0.40 -6.82
C TYR A 24 -8.56 -1.56 -7.08
N LEU A 25 -7.26 -1.25 -7.19
CA LEU A 25 -6.21 -2.24 -7.37
C LEU A 25 -5.75 -2.76 -6.01
N HIS A 26 -5.75 -4.08 -5.86
CA HIS A 26 -5.25 -4.76 -4.68
C HIS A 26 -3.84 -5.33 -4.91
N LEU A 27 -2.88 -4.93 -4.07
CA LEU A 27 -1.51 -5.46 -4.04
C LEU A 27 -1.25 -6.29 -2.78
N GLY A 28 -1.87 -5.90 -1.66
CA GLY A 28 -1.96 -6.66 -0.42
C GLY A 28 -1.02 -6.20 0.68
N VAL A 29 -1.54 -6.15 1.91
CA VAL A 29 -0.78 -5.68 3.09
C VAL A 29 0.38 -6.62 3.42
N GLU A 30 0.11 -7.92 3.49
CA GLU A 30 1.13 -8.94 3.78
C GLU A 30 2.23 -8.93 2.72
N GLN A 31 1.85 -8.83 1.44
CA GLN A 31 2.78 -8.75 0.31
C GLN A 31 3.65 -7.49 0.39
N GLY A 32 3.07 -6.34 0.73
CA GLY A 32 3.81 -5.10 0.95
C GLY A 32 4.85 -5.23 2.06
N LEU A 33 4.48 -5.81 3.20
CA LEU A 33 5.40 -6.07 4.30
C LEU A 33 6.53 -7.03 3.88
N VAL A 34 6.19 -8.13 3.18
CA VAL A 34 7.20 -9.08 2.67
C VAL A 34 8.18 -8.40 1.71
N GLN A 35 7.72 -7.51 0.84
CA GLN A 35 8.62 -6.74 -0.04
C GLN A 35 9.60 -5.88 0.75
N ILE A 36 9.13 -5.18 1.79
CA ILE A 36 10.02 -4.43 2.70
C ILE A 36 11.10 -5.34 3.29
N LEU A 37 10.71 -6.54 3.75
CA LEU A 37 11.64 -7.48 4.36
C LEU A 37 12.66 -8.05 3.36
N LEU A 38 12.25 -8.28 2.11
CA LEU A 38 13.15 -8.75 1.05
C LEU A 38 14.21 -7.71 0.67
N GLU A 39 13.87 -6.43 0.79
CA GLU A 39 14.77 -5.30 0.48
C GLU A 39 15.63 -4.87 1.69
N THR A 40 15.38 -5.43 2.87
CA THR A 40 16.06 -5.07 4.13
C THR A 40 17.16 -6.09 4.49
N PRO A 41 18.37 -5.66 4.89
CA PRO A 41 19.41 -6.56 5.39
C PRO A 41 18.92 -7.38 6.60
N ALA A 42 19.27 -8.66 6.65
CA ALA A 42 18.71 -9.60 7.61
C ALA A 42 18.99 -9.26 9.08
N ASP A 43 20.10 -8.58 9.36
CA ASP A 43 20.50 -8.11 10.69
C ASP A 43 19.68 -6.91 11.20
N GLU A 44 18.91 -6.28 10.32
CA GLU A 44 18.08 -5.13 10.64
C GLU A 44 16.60 -5.47 10.80
N ILE A 45 16.21 -6.72 10.53
CA ILE A 45 14.82 -7.16 10.58
C ILE A 45 14.46 -7.56 12.02
N PRO A 46 13.64 -6.77 12.74
CA PRO A 46 13.23 -7.10 14.10
C PRO A 46 12.21 -8.25 14.11
N ASP A 47 11.84 -8.73 15.29
CA ASP A 47 10.78 -9.75 15.46
C ASP A 47 9.37 -9.14 15.52
N ILE A 48 9.26 -7.85 15.88
CA ILE A 48 8.01 -7.08 15.94
C ILE A 48 8.16 -5.87 15.02
N PHE A 49 7.21 -5.68 14.11
CA PHE A 49 7.18 -4.54 13.18
C PHE A 49 6.21 -3.48 13.69
N GLU A 50 6.71 -2.25 13.85
CA GLU A 50 5.86 -1.09 14.10
C GLU A 50 5.42 -0.52 12.76
N VAL A 51 4.18 -0.80 12.35
CA VAL A 51 3.70 -0.43 11.01
C VAL A 51 2.91 0.87 11.02
N ASP A 52 3.14 1.68 9.99
CA ASP A 52 2.31 2.84 9.68
C ASP A 52 1.56 2.58 8.39
N LEU A 53 0.28 2.92 8.37
CA LEU A 53 -0.54 2.90 7.16
C LEU A 53 -0.80 4.35 6.73
N SER A 54 -0.50 4.70 5.49
CA SER A 54 -0.67 6.06 4.98
C SER A 54 -1.47 6.12 3.68
N THR A 55 -2.13 7.26 3.45
CA THR A 55 -2.80 7.54 2.18
C THR A 55 -2.76 9.03 1.84
N ASP A 56 -2.45 9.32 0.58
CA ASP A 56 -2.27 10.66 0.02
C ASP A 56 -2.96 10.79 -1.34
N GLU A 57 -3.26 12.03 -1.75
CA GLU A 57 -3.80 12.31 -3.08
C GLU A 57 -2.65 12.40 -4.10
N ALA A 58 -2.61 11.45 -5.03
CA ALA A 58 -1.68 11.47 -6.16
C ALA A 58 -2.42 11.83 -7.46
N SER A 59 -1.90 12.81 -8.22
CA SER A 59 -2.42 13.13 -9.55
C SER A 59 -1.46 12.59 -10.63
N LEU A 60 -2.01 11.86 -11.61
CA LEU A 60 -1.21 11.25 -12.66
C LEU A 60 -0.79 12.26 -13.75
N ASP A 61 -1.59 13.31 -13.97
CA ASP A 61 -1.30 14.41 -14.89
C ASP A 61 -2.21 15.63 -14.58
N LYS A 62 -1.64 16.84 -14.63
CA LYS A 62 -2.33 18.14 -14.46
C LYS A 62 -3.48 18.36 -15.48
N SER A 63 -3.47 17.66 -16.61
CA SER A 63 -4.51 17.68 -17.64
C SER A 63 -5.48 16.50 -17.55
N SER A 64 -5.11 15.44 -16.83
CA SER A 64 -5.94 14.25 -16.64
C SER A 64 -6.97 14.49 -15.54
N LYS A 65 -8.23 14.20 -15.84
CA LYS A 65 -9.31 14.17 -14.84
C LYS A 65 -9.25 12.92 -13.97
N VAL A 66 -8.06 12.38 -13.68
CA VAL A 66 -7.90 11.11 -12.95
C VAL A 66 -7.11 11.38 -11.67
N LEU A 67 -7.77 11.09 -10.54
CA LEU A 67 -7.19 11.10 -9.22
C LEU A 67 -6.81 9.67 -8.83
N MET A 68 -5.65 9.53 -8.20
CA MET A 68 -5.19 8.27 -7.61
C MET A 68 -4.99 8.47 -6.11
N TRP A 69 -5.37 7.47 -5.34
CA TRP A 69 -5.19 7.45 -3.90
C TRP A 69 -4.49 6.14 -3.54
N PRO A 70 -3.15 6.13 -3.50
CA PRO A 70 -2.42 5.00 -2.97
C PRO A 70 -2.72 4.85 -1.47
N ILE A 71 -2.80 3.60 -1.03
CA ILE A 71 -2.64 3.22 0.37
C ILE A 71 -1.29 2.54 0.46
N GLN A 72 -0.46 3.02 1.38
CA GLN A 72 0.91 2.55 1.59
C GLN A 72 1.08 2.01 2.99
N ILE A 73 2.00 1.07 3.16
CA ILE A 73 2.45 0.57 4.45
C ILE A 73 3.95 0.79 4.59
N SER A 74 4.40 1.18 5.79
CA SER A 74 5.82 1.28 6.12
C SER A 74 6.12 0.65 7.47
N ILE A 75 7.38 0.28 7.73
CA ILE A 75 7.82 -0.30 9.00
C ILE A 75 8.79 0.68 9.67
N ALA A 76 8.31 1.35 10.70
CA ALA A 76 8.97 2.51 11.23
C ALA A 76 10.20 2.22 12.10
N ASN A 77 10.22 1.05 12.73
CA ASN A 77 11.42 0.54 13.41
C ASN A 77 12.44 -0.09 12.44
N MET A 78 12.27 0.11 11.13
CA MET A 78 13.26 -0.17 10.08
C MET A 78 13.49 1.10 9.23
N PRO A 79 14.28 2.08 9.72
CA PRO A 79 14.37 3.43 9.14
C PRO A 79 15.00 3.50 7.74
N ARG A 80 15.62 2.41 7.27
CA ARG A 80 16.18 2.31 5.91
C ARG A 80 15.25 1.61 4.92
N SER A 81 14.10 1.12 5.38
CA SER A 81 13.06 0.60 4.50
C SER A 81 12.30 1.72 3.80
N SER A 82 11.73 1.41 2.63
CA SER A 82 10.83 2.32 1.91
C SER A 82 9.38 1.85 2.04
N PRO A 83 8.39 2.77 2.12
CA PRO A 83 6.99 2.40 2.11
C PRO A 83 6.61 1.63 0.84
N GLN A 84 5.71 0.65 0.98
CA GLN A 84 5.19 -0.15 -0.13
C GLN A 84 3.71 0.17 -0.35
N ILE A 85 3.32 0.31 -1.62
CA ILE A 85 1.92 0.49 -1.99
C ILE A 85 1.20 -0.85 -1.81
N VAL A 86 0.13 -0.86 -1.03
CA VAL A 86 -0.68 -2.06 -0.76
C VAL A 86 -2.01 -2.03 -1.52
N ARG A 87 -2.51 -0.83 -1.84
CA ARG A 87 -3.69 -0.64 -2.70
C ARG A 87 -3.62 0.68 -3.45
N VAL A 88 -4.34 0.77 -4.56
CA VAL A 88 -4.51 2.02 -5.31
C VAL A 88 -5.97 2.18 -5.69
N PHE A 89 -6.60 3.25 -5.22
CA PHE A 89 -7.87 3.71 -5.75
C PHE A 89 -7.63 4.66 -6.93
N LYS A 90 -8.50 4.59 -7.93
CA LYS A 90 -8.46 5.45 -9.11
C LYS A 90 -9.88 5.80 -9.54
N ASP A 91 -10.18 7.09 -9.59
CA ASP A 91 -11.41 7.61 -10.22
C ASP A 91 -11.16 9.04 -10.71
N SER A 92 -12.13 9.64 -11.39
CA SER A 92 -12.15 11.07 -11.67
C SER A 92 -12.45 11.96 -10.47
N ARG A 93 -12.92 11.38 -9.37
CA ARG A 93 -13.30 12.05 -8.13
C ARG A 93 -12.66 11.37 -6.94
N LYS A 94 -12.75 12.02 -5.77
CA LYS A 94 -12.34 11.40 -4.50
C LYS A 94 -13.24 10.18 -4.19
N PRO A 95 -12.75 9.22 -3.39
CA PRO A 95 -13.60 8.12 -2.93
C PRO A 95 -14.88 8.65 -2.31
N THR A 96 -16.02 8.08 -2.71
CA THR A 96 -17.33 8.53 -2.26
C THR A 96 -17.55 8.30 -0.76
N ASN A 97 -16.83 7.33 -0.18
CA ASN A 97 -16.88 6.99 1.22
C ASN A 97 -15.47 6.58 1.71
N ALA A 98 -14.95 7.28 2.72
CA ALA A 98 -13.63 7.00 3.28
C ALA A 98 -13.56 5.64 4.00
N SER A 99 -14.64 5.22 4.66
CA SER A 99 -14.71 3.92 5.33
C SER A 99 -14.67 2.79 4.32
N GLU A 100 -15.45 2.84 3.25
CA GLU A 100 -15.41 1.84 2.17
C GLU A 100 -14.05 1.80 1.47
N PHE A 101 -13.44 2.97 1.27
CA PHE A 101 -12.10 3.09 0.69
C PHE A 101 -11.01 2.45 1.57
N LEU A 102 -11.07 2.60 2.88
CA LEU A 102 -10.03 2.09 3.79
C LEU A 102 -10.28 0.68 4.29
N LYS A 103 -11.55 0.27 4.40
CA LYS A 103 -11.97 -0.99 5.02
C LYS A 103 -11.19 -2.20 4.49
N PRO A 104 -11.00 -2.38 3.17
CA PRO A 104 -10.27 -3.54 2.67
C PRO A 104 -8.83 -3.61 3.17
N SER A 105 -8.09 -2.48 3.21
CA SER A 105 -6.72 -2.45 3.74
C SER A 105 -6.68 -2.65 5.25
N VAL A 106 -7.64 -2.08 5.97
CA VAL A 106 -7.75 -2.22 7.43
C VAL A 106 -8.06 -3.66 7.82
N ASP A 107 -8.98 -4.33 7.13
CA ASP A 107 -9.32 -5.72 7.39
C ASP A 107 -8.10 -6.65 7.23
N GLU A 108 -7.30 -6.44 6.17
CA GLU A 108 -6.05 -7.19 5.96
C GLU A 108 -5.00 -6.90 7.00
N LEU A 109 -4.83 -5.62 7.36
CA LEU A 109 -3.91 -5.23 8.41
C LEU A 109 -4.28 -5.85 9.76
N LEU A 110 -5.56 -5.84 10.13
CA LEU A 110 -6.05 -6.50 11.34
C LEU A 110 -5.76 -8.00 11.32
N ARG A 111 -5.99 -8.66 10.18
CA ARG A 111 -5.63 -10.08 10.03
C ARG A 111 -4.14 -10.30 10.26
N VAL A 112 -3.29 -9.47 9.66
CA VAL A 112 -1.83 -9.55 9.81
C VAL A 112 -1.37 -9.26 11.23
N ILE A 113 -2.02 -8.35 11.96
CA ILE A 113 -1.76 -8.10 13.38
C ILE A 113 -2.11 -9.33 14.23
N GLU A 114 -3.26 -9.94 13.96
CA GLU A 114 -3.73 -11.13 14.70
C GLU A 114 -2.87 -12.36 14.42
N THR A 115 -2.52 -12.61 13.16
CA THR A 115 -1.82 -13.82 12.75
C THR A 115 -0.31 -13.68 12.79
N GLY A 116 0.23 -12.47 12.61
CA GLY A 116 1.61 -12.24 12.22
C GLY A 116 1.88 -12.63 10.76
N ILE A 117 3.14 -12.53 10.34
CA ILE A 117 3.62 -12.95 9.02
C ILE A 117 4.77 -13.94 9.15
N VAL A 118 4.85 -14.90 8.23
CA VAL A 118 5.96 -15.87 8.18
C VAL A 118 7.03 -15.36 7.22
N PHE A 119 8.23 -15.10 7.73
CA PHE A 119 9.37 -14.68 6.91
C PHE A 119 10.61 -15.47 7.33
N ASN A 120 11.34 -16.04 6.35
CA ASN A 120 12.51 -16.90 6.60
C ASN A 120 12.26 -17.98 7.67
N PHE A 121 11.12 -18.67 7.56
CA PHE A 121 10.68 -19.73 8.49
C PHE A 121 10.48 -19.27 9.96
N LYS A 122 10.41 -17.96 10.21
CA LYS A 122 10.14 -17.39 11.53
C LYS A 122 8.83 -16.61 11.51
N GLN A 123 8.06 -16.74 12.58
CA GLN A 123 6.90 -15.88 12.83
C GLN A 123 7.38 -14.48 13.22
N LYS A 124 6.84 -13.47 12.56
CA LYS A 124 7.06 -12.05 12.85
C LYS A 124 5.73 -11.41 13.23
N PHE A 125 5.74 -10.54 14.24
CA PHE A 125 4.53 -9.88 14.74
C PHE A 125 4.44 -8.45 14.23
N VAL A 126 3.22 -7.93 14.20
CA VAL A 126 2.91 -6.60 13.64
C VAL A 126 2.08 -5.83 14.64
N ASP A 127 2.53 -4.62 14.95
CA ASP A 127 1.80 -3.65 15.78
C ASP A 127 1.52 -2.39 14.95
N LEU A 128 0.25 -1.99 14.88
CA LEU A 128 -0.12 -0.72 14.25
C LEU A 128 0.32 0.45 15.12
N ARG A 129 1.27 1.24 14.62
CA ARG A 129 1.77 2.42 15.30
C ARG A 129 0.94 3.67 14.98
N CYS A 130 0.73 3.97 13.71
CA CYS A 130 -0.14 5.08 13.32
C CYS A 130 -0.85 4.88 11.96
N PHE A 131 -1.89 5.68 11.78
CA PHE A 131 -2.59 5.85 10.51
C PHE A 131 -2.50 7.31 10.09
N VAL A 132 -1.92 7.59 8.92
CA VAL A 132 -1.70 8.94 8.40
C VAL A 132 -2.55 9.14 7.15
N ALA A 133 -3.46 10.09 7.19
CA ALA A 133 -4.26 10.47 6.03
C ALA A 133 -4.26 11.97 5.88
N ASP A 134 -4.06 12.46 4.66
CA ASP A 134 -4.25 13.87 4.36
C ASP A 134 -5.74 14.24 4.52
N GLY A 135 -6.00 15.16 5.46
CA GLY A 135 -7.30 15.79 5.61
C GLY A 135 -7.50 16.89 4.57
N PRO A 136 -8.76 17.23 4.21
CA PRO A 136 -9.01 18.47 3.49
C PRO A 136 -8.52 19.65 4.34
N ALA A 137 -7.67 20.50 3.77
CA ALA A 137 -7.32 21.81 4.32
C ALA A 137 -8.50 22.79 4.23
#